data_AF-A0A832FF43-F1
#
_entry.id   AF-A0A832FF43-F1
#
_cell.length_a   1.000
_cell.length_b   1.000
_cell.length_c   1.000
_cell.angle_alpha   90.00
_cell.angle_beta   90.00
_cell.angle_gamma   90.00
#
_symmetry.space_group_name_H-M   'P 1'
#
loop_
_entity.id
_entity.type
_entity.pdbx_description
1 polymer ?
#
loop_
_entity_poly.entity_id
_entity_poly.type
_entity_poly.pdbx_seq_one_letter_code
_entity_poly.pdbx_strand_id
1 'polypeptide(L)'
;MRSSRLIEVENIEVLKLFEDVSEEARKEKLAVPPINKLLYWWTRKPVSVARTLTLLSTIPTPLGENGEADSEKIKKLITEVRELIGLNPNERAYRRDPKVERYQKLLDFDPSGIFVMDPFAGQGNLMFSALEYGLRVYAMDYNPVAYVLMKSILEYPKKYPQLAEDVEKYGKELIERTEKELGRFYKREGREALDYIWCWCIRCPYCGQRIPLTNQMWLDKNEKIGYWFRFRNGGFEVEIRQLSNEEGDKFTQKEGYAVCEKSFGGCGNTISYEHMTRDIAQRRDKELIAVVVRNKRGKDFELPSEEDRRNFEEAAKYLKENWDSFLEEDLIPTE
;
A
#
# COMPACT_ATOMS: atom_id res chain seq x y z
N MET A 1 16.92 44.19 7.65
CA MET A 1 16.97 42.74 7.94
C MET A 1 15.60 42.17 7.67
N ARG A 2 15.47 41.14 6.81
CA ARG A 2 14.22 40.38 6.76
C ARG A 2 14.03 39.75 8.14
N SER A 3 12.81 39.83 8.70
CA SER A 3 12.43 39.14 9.93
C SER A 3 12.85 37.66 9.84
N SER A 4 13.47 37.13 10.89
CA SER A 4 13.76 35.70 11.01
C SER A 4 12.45 34.92 10.93
N ARG A 5 12.50 33.69 10.43
CA ARG A 5 11.32 32.82 10.31
C ARG A 5 11.22 31.92 11.52
N LEU A 6 10.00 31.47 11.82
CA LEU A 6 9.74 30.69 13.02
C LEU A 6 10.53 29.37 13.06
N ILE A 7 10.86 28.81 11.89
CA ILE A 7 11.71 27.61 11.77
C ILE A 7 13.18 27.84 12.18
N GLU A 8 13.64 29.09 12.18
CA GLU A 8 15.04 29.46 12.47
C GLU A 8 15.28 29.72 13.97
N VAL A 9 14.23 29.66 14.80
CA VAL A 9 14.29 30.02 16.22
C VAL A 9 14.46 28.78 17.09
N GLU A 10 15.47 28.82 17.96
CA GLU A 10 15.62 27.86 19.04
C GLU A 10 14.63 28.18 20.17
N ASN A 11 13.45 27.55 20.13
CA ASN A 11 12.41 27.73 21.15
C ASN A 11 11.77 26.39 21.54
N ILE A 12 11.50 26.21 22.84
CA ILE A 12 10.96 24.96 23.40
C ILE A 12 9.58 24.60 22.83
N GLU A 13 8.73 25.57 22.52
CA GLU A 13 7.39 25.32 21.97
C GLU A 13 7.47 24.86 20.50
N VAL A 14 8.45 25.36 19.74
CA VAL A 14 8.76 24.88 18.38
C VAL A 14 9.26 23.43 18.41
N LEU A 15 10.13 23.09 19.37
CA LEU A 15 10.63 21.72 19.54
C LEU A 15 9.50 20.74 19.94
N LYS A 16 8.62 21.12 20.86
CA LYS A 16 7.43 20.31 21.21
C LYS A 16 6.51 20.09 20.00
N LEU A 17 6.32 21.13 19.18
CA LEU A 17 5.55 20.98 17.93
C LEU A 17 6.19 19.92 17.03
N PHE A 18 7.51 19.91 16.86
CA PHE A 18 8.18 18.89 16.05
C PHE A 18 8.03 17.47 16.59
N GLU A 19 8.02 17.30 17.91
CA GLU A 19 7.76 16.01 18.54
C GLU A 19 6.36 15.49 18.21
N ASP A 20 5.34 16.34 18.38
CA ASP A 20 3.94 15.99 18.10
C ASP A 20 3.70 15.72 16.60
N VAL A 21 4.28 16.54 15.72
CA VAL A 21 4.24 16.31 14.27
C VAL A 21 4.92 14.99 13.91
N SER A 22 6.04 14.65 14.58
CA SER A 22 6.76 13.40 14.35
C SER A 22 5.97 12.18 14.83
N GLU A 23 5.18 12.30 15.89
CA GLU A 23 4.25 11.26 16.32
C GLU A 23 3.12 11.06 15.30
N GLU A 24 2.48 12.14 14.85
CA GLU A 24 1.42 12.05 13.84
C GLU A 24 1.96 11.52 12.50
N ALA A 25 3.14 11.96 12.10
CA ALA A 25 3.83 11.47 10.90
C ALA A 25 4.07 9.96 10.93
N ARG A 26 4.40 9.38 12.10
CA ARG A 26 4.54 7.92 12.26
C ARG A 26 3.22 7.21 12.03
N LYS A 27 2.10 7.77 12.52
CA LYS A 27 0.75 7.22 12.31
C LYS A 27 0.32 7.34 10.84
N GLU A 28 0.58 8.48 10.19
CA GLU A 28 0.23 8.71 8.78
C GLU A 28 1.00 7.79 7.83
N LYS A 29 2.28 7.52 8.10
CA LYS A 29 3.11 6.59 7.29
C LYS A 29 2.60 5.15 7.30
N LEU A 30 1.88 4.74 8.34
CA LEU A 30 1.28 3.40 8.45
C LEU A 30 0.00 3.28 7.61
N ALA A 31 -0.56 4.38 7.09
CA ALA A 31 -1.69 4.35 6.17
C ALA A 31 -1.21 3.90 4.79
N VAL A 32 -1.13 2.58 4.61
CA VAL A 32 -0.83 1.96 3.31
C VAL A 32 -2.15 1.90 2.52
N PRO A 33 -2.25 2.52 1.33
CA PRO A 33 -3.37 2.22 0.45
C PRO A 33 -3.32 0.72 0.15
N PRO A 34 -4.46 0.00 0.09
CA PRO A 34 -4.44 -1.41 -0.27
C PRO A 34 -3.61 -1.61 -1.54
N ILE A 35 -2.67 -2.57 -1.53
CA ILE A 35 -1.64 -2.74 -2.58
C ILE A 35 -2.27 -2.90 -3.98
N ASN A 36 -3.52 -3.34 -4.04
CA ASN A 36 -4.33 -3.48 -5.25
C ASN A 36 -5.06 -2.19 -5.69
N LYS A 37 -4.86 -1.04 -5.03
CA LYS A 37 -5.69 0.15 -5.23
C LYS A 37 -5.01 1.37 -5.84
N LEU A 38 -3.70 1.41 -6.08
CA LEU A 38 -3.00 2.43 -6.91
C LEU A 38 -1.47 2.23 -6.80
N LEU A 39 -0.72 2.75 -7.77
CA LEU A 39 0.75 2.77 -7.75
C LEU A 39 1.26 3.49 -6.50
N TYR A 40 1.96 2.76 -5.63
CA TYR A 40 2.51 3.30 -4.38
C TYR A 40 3.87 3.97 -4.63
N TRP A 41 3.97 5.29 -4.42
CA TRP A 41 5.25 6.00 -4.42
C TRP A 41 5.92 5.89 -3.05
N TRP A 42 7.09 5.24 -3.01
CA TRP A 42 7.74 4.79 -1.76
C TRP A 42 8.19 5.92 -0.82
N THR A 43 8.36 7.16 -1.31
CA THR A 43 8.76 8.32 -0.50
C THR A 43 7.58 9.26 -0.22
N ARG A 44 6.55 8.76 0.48
CA ARG A 44 5.45 9.60 0.94
C ARG A 44 5.88 10.46 2.12
N LYS A 45 5.78 11.79 1.98
CA LYS A 45 5.94 12.72 3.10
C LYS A 45 4.57 13.01 3.70
N PRO A 46 4.40 12.83 5.02
CA PRO A 46 3.14 13.11 5.68
C PRO A 46 2.67 14.55 5.44
N VAL A 47 1.37 14.75 5.22
CA VAL A 47 0.76 16.06 5.04
C VAL A 47 1.01 16.94 6.26
N SER A 48 0.96 16.37 7.47
CA SER A 48 1.28 17.09 8.71
C SER A 48 2.67 17.72 8.66
N VAL A 49 3.69 16.98 8.23
CA VAL A 49 5.07 17.46 8.07
C VAL A 49 5.16 18.53 6.99
N ALA A 50 4.55 18.30 5.83
CA ALA A 50 4.58 19.25 4.71
C ALA A 50 3.95 20.61 5.09
N ARG A 51 2.80 20.58 5.77
CA ARG A 51 2.13 21.78 6.27
C ARG A 51 2.98 22.47 7.34
N THR A 52 3.56 21.75 8.31
CA THR A 52 4.45 22.34 9.33
C THR A 52 5.64 23.06 8.69
N LEU A 53 6.33 22.42 7.76
CA LEU A 53 7.47 23.05 7.08
C LEU A 53 7.04 24.31 6.32
N THR A 54 5.93 24.24 5.57
CA THR A 54 5.37 25.39 4.85
C THR A 54 5.10 26.57 5.79
N LEU A 55 4.45 26.32 6.94
CA LEU A 55 4.06 27.36 7.88
C LEU A 55 5.28 27.96 8.59
N LEU A 56 6.13 27.13 9.19
CA LEU A 56 7.25 27.63 9.99
C LEU A 56 8.32 28.33 9.13
N SER A 57 8.48 27.92 7.87
CA SER A 57 9.42 28.57 6.94
C SER A 57 8.93 29.93 6.43
N THR A 58 7.64 30.25 6.58
CA THR A 58 7.05 31.49 6.03
C THR A 58 6.61 32.47 7.09
N ILE A 59 6.09 31.98 8.21
CA ILE A 59 5.63 32.80 9.32
C ILE A 59 6.83 33.50 9.97
N PRO A 60 6.80 34.84 10.11
CA PRO A 60 7.84 35.59 10.79
C PRO A 60 7.86 35.29 12.28
N THR A 61 9.04 35.36 12.87
CA THR A 61 9.24 35.25 14.30
C THR A 61 8.69 36.46 15.02
N PRO A 62 7.79 36.30 16.01
CA PRO A 62 7.37 37.38 16.88
C PRO A 62 8.55 37.90 17.70
N LEU A 63 8.84 39.19 17.58
CA LEU A 63 9.89 39.85 18.36
C LEU A 63 9.31 40.65 19.54
N GLY A 64 10.08 40.73 20.62
CA GLY A 64 9.85 41.60 21.76
C GLY A 64 10.36 43.03 21.50
N GLU A 65 10.19 43.91 22.48
CA GLU A 65 10.66 45.31 22.39
C GLU A 65 12.19 45.41 22.27
N ASN A 66 12.91 44.41 22.77
CA ASN A 66 14.36 44.28 22.67
C ASN A 66 14.85 43.71 21.32
N GLY A 67 13.93 43.38 20.39
CA GLY A 67 14.25 42.77 19.11
C GLY A 67 14.59 41.28 19.17
N GLU A 68 14.48 40.64 20.34
CA GLU A 68 14.67 39.20 20.51
C GLU A 68 13.35 38.43 20.36
N ALA A 69 13.43 37.12 20.18
CA ALA A 69 12.27 36.24 20.04
C ALA A 69 11.40 36.25 21.32
N ASP A 70 10.13 36.63 21.19
CA ASP A 70 9.18 36.69 22.30
C ASP A 70 8.54 35.32 22.53
N SER A 71 8.98 34.64 23.60
CA SER A 71 8.55 33.26 23.90
C SER A 71 7.05 33.13 24.17
N GLU A 72 6.41 34.14 24.76
CA GLU A 72 4.97 34.08 25.06
C GLU A 72 4.13 34.28 23.80
N LYS A 73 4.56 35.18 22.90
CA LYS A 73 3.94 35.34 21.58
C LYS A 73 4.16 34.10 20.72
N ILE A 74 5.36 33.50 20.74
CA ILE A 74 5.66 32.25 20.04
C ILE A 74 4.75 31.13 20.51
N LYS A 75 4.55 30.97 21.82
CA LYS A 75 3.64 29.93 22.37
C LYS A 75 2.21 30.05 21.83
N LYS A 76 1.67 31.27 21.79
CA LYS A 76 0.34 31.54 21.22
C LYS A 76 0.29 31.23 19.72
N LEU A 77 1.32 31.65 18.99
CA LEU A 77 1.46 31.39 17.56
C LEU A 77 1.60 29.90 17.25
N ILE A 78 2.31 29.13 18.07
CA ILE A 78 2.43 27.67 17.90
C ILE A 78 1.08 26.99 18.12
N THR A 79 0.25 27.47 19.04
CA THR A 79 -1.13 26.97 19.20
C THR A 79 -1.93 27.15 17.91
N GLU A 80 -1.83 28.32 17.28
CA GLU A 80 -2.46 28.60 15.98
C GLU A 80 -1.91 27.69 14.87
N VAL A 81 -0.59 27.51 14.80
CA VAL A 81 0.06 26.64 13.82
C VAL A 81 -0.44 25.20 13.94
N ARG A 82 -0.61 24.67 15.16
CA ARG A 82 -1.13 23.31 15.39
C ARG A 82 -2.51 23.11 14.79
N GLU A 83 -3.38 24.11 14.93
CA GLU A 83 -4.71 24.07 14.34
C GLU A 83 -4.65 24.11 12.82
N LEU A 84 -3.83 25.01 12.25
CA LEU A 84 -3.70 25.18 10.80
C LEU A 84 -3.18 23.91 10.13
N ILE A 85 -2.12 23.29 10.67
CA ILE A 85 -1.60 22.03 10.11
C ILE A 85 -2.56 20.84 10.31
N GLY A 86 -3.59 21.00 11.14
CA GLY A 86 -4.60 19.98 11.39
C GLY A 86 -4.20 18.92 12.40
N LEU A 87 -3.29 19.23 13.34
CA LEU A 87 -2.96 18.28 14.42
C LEU A 87 -4.17 18.09 15.33
N ASN A 88 -4.68 16.86 15.38
CA ASN A 88 -5.81 16.51 16.22
C ASN A 88 -5.74 15.05 16.70
N PRO A 89 -6.09 14.75 17.96
CA PRO A 89 -6.09 13.37 18.46
C PRO A 89 -7.14 12.45 17.79
N ASN A 90 -8.25 13.02 17.32
CA ASN A 90 -9.42 12.27 16.86
C ASN A 90 -9.53 12.19 15.34
N GLU A 91 -8.80 13.04 14.62
CA GLU A 91 -8.92 13.17 13.17
C GLU A 91 -7.57 13.44 12.52
N ARG A 92 -7.35 12.85 11.34
CA ARG A 92 -6.10 12.98 10.59
C ARG A 92 -6.01 14.34 9.89
N ALA A 93 -4.79 14.88 9.80
CA ALA A 93 -4.51 16.17 9.18
C ALA A 93 -5.07 16.30 7.74
N TYR A 94 -4.96 15.25 6.92
CA TYR A 94 -5.43 15.25 5.54
C TYR A 94 -6.96 15.35 5.38
N ARG A 95 -7.75 15.15 6.45
CA ARG A 95 -9.21 15.33 6.42
C ARG A 95 -9.65 16.76 6.66
N ARG A 96 -8.71 17.65 6.95
CA ARG A 96 -8.97 19.05 7.25
C ARG A 96 -8.41 19.93 6.16
N ASP A 97 -9.29 20.77 5.64
CA ASP A 97 -8.90 21.79 4.68
C ASP A 97 -8.09 22.89 5.38
N PRO A 98 -7.00 23.35 4.74
CA PRO A 98 -6.20 24.47 5.22
C PRO A 98 -7.07 25.73 5.37
N LYS A 99 -6.95 26.45 6.49
CA LYS A 99 -7.63 27.74 6.70
C LYS A 99 -6.76 28.88 6.20
N VAL A 100 -6.77 29.11 4.89
CA VAL A 100 -5.89 30.06 4.18
C VAL A 100 -6.04 31.48 4.71
N GLU A 101 -7.26 31.94 5.04
CA GLU A 101 -7.50 33.30 5.54
C GLU A 101 -6.91 33.52 6.95
N ARG A 102 -6.84 32.46 7.77
CA ARG A 102 -6.16 32.50 9.08
C ARG A 102 -4.65 32.56 8.88
N TYR A 103 -4.11 31.71 8.01
CA TYR A 103 -2.69 31.70 7.66
C TYR A 103 -2.23 33.05 7.09
N GLN A 104 -2.99 33.67 6.19
CA GLN A 104 -2.70 34.99 5.61
C GLN A 104 -2.48 36.07 6.67
N LYS A 105 -3.24 36.05 7.78
CA LYS A 105 -3.10 37.02 8.88
C LYS A 105 -1.81 36.85 9.68
N LEU A 106 -1.12 35.73 9.54
CA LEU A 106 0.15 35.45 10.22
C LEU A 106 1.36 35.87 9.38
N LEU A 107 1.17 36.34 8.15
CA LEU A 107 2.26 36.68 7.25
C LEU A 107 2.49 38.19 7.17
N ASP A 108 3.74 38.57 6.89
CA ASP A 108 4.13 39.96 6.60
C ASP A 108 3.84 40.35 5.13
N PHE A 109 3.40 39.40 4.30
CA PHE A 109 3.19 39.56 2.86
C PHE A 109 2.01 38.69 2.39
N ASP A 110 1.50 38.97 1.20
CA ASP A 110 0.56 38.08 0.51
C ASP A 110 1.23 36.72 0.23
N PRO A 111 0.63 35.58 0.63
CA PRO A 111 1.14 34.24 0.30
C PRO A 111 1.49 34.05 -1.17
N SER A 112 0.74 34.67 -2.09
CA SER A 112 0.98 34.57 -3.53
C SER A 112 2.33 35.16 -3.96
N GLY A 113 2.90 36.05 -3.14
CA GLY A 113 4.23 36.61 -3.31
C GLY A 113 5.36 35.64 -2.99
N ILE A 114 5.11 34.59 -2.20
CA ILE A 114 6.11 33.58 -1.84
C ILE A 114 6.23 32.56 -2.97
N PHE A 115 7.47 32.29 -3.37
CA PHE A 115 7.79 31.26 -4.34
C PHE A 115 8.57 30.13 -3.67
N VAL A 116 8.07 28.90 -3.79
CA VAL A 116 8.69 27.68 -3.27
C VAL A 116 9.11 26.81 -4.44
N MET A 117 10.35 26.31 -4.41
CA MET A 117 10.90 25.43 -5.45
C MET A 117 11.44 24.15 -4.84
N ASP A 118 11.08 23.01 -5.43
CA ASP A 118 11.61 21.70 -5.08
C ASP A 118 12.08 20.99 -6.36
N PRO A 119 13.40 20.91 -6.60
CA PRO A 119 13.95 20.25 -7.78
C PRO A 119 13.98 18.71 -7.69
N PHE A 120 13.58 18.13 -6.56
CA PHE A 120 13.55 16.69 -6.30
C PHE A 120 12.20 16.29 -5.68
N ALA A 121 11.12 16.82 -6.23
CA ALA A 121 9.81 16.81 -5.61
C ALA A 121 9.17 15.40 -5.52
N GLY A 122 9.71 14.41 -6.25
CA GLY A 122 9.06 13.12 -6.42
C GLY A 122 7.68 13.32 -7.03
N GLN A 123 6.66 12.78 -6.37
CA GLN A 123 5.26 13.01 -6.74
C GLN A 123 4.68 14.35 -6.24
N GLY A 124 5.49 15.27 -5.70
CA GLY A 124 5.04 16.61 -5.30
C GLY A 124 4.38 16.74 -3.92
N ASN A 125 4.54 15.76 -3.02
CA ASN A 125 3.85 15.73 -1.71
C ASN A 125 4.11 16.97 -0.85
N LEU A 126 5.36 17.42 -0.73
CA LEU A 126 5.71 18.60 0.08
C LEU A 126 5.13 19.89 -0.53
N MET A 127 5.08 19.92 -1.85
CA MET A 127 4.63 21.08 -2.62
C MET A 127 3.11 21.22 -2.63
N PHE A 128 2.37 20.12 -2.45
CA PHE A 128 0.91 20.15 -2.31
C PHE A 128 0.47 21.07 -1.16
N SER A 129 1.10 20.95 0.01
CA SER A 129 0.78 21.81 1.16
C SER A 129 1.12 23.29 0.92
N ALA A 130 2.19 23.59 0.18
CA ALA A 130 2.48 24.97 -0.19
C ALA A 130 1.39 25.56 -1.10
N LEU A 131 0.90 24.80 -2.09
CA LEU A 131 -0.23 25.22 -2.93
C LEU A 131 -1.53 25.40 -2.12
N GLU A 132 -1.82 24.47 -1.20
CA GLU A 132 -2.96 24.51 -0.28
C GLU A 132 -3.04 25.82 0.51
N TYR A 133 -1.90 26.38 0.92
CA TYR A 133 -1.80 27.65 1.64
C TYR A 133 -1.69 28.89 0.74
N GLY A 134 -1.81 28.73 -0.58
CA GLY A 134 -1.83 29.82 -1.54
C GLY A 134 -0.45 30.32 -1.99
N LEU A 135 0.63 29.57 -1.71
CA LEU A 135 1.97 29.92 -2.18
C LEU A 135 2.13 29.55 -3.65
N ARG A 136 3.05 30.22 -4.35
CA ARG A 136 3.46 29.80 -5.70
C ARG A 136 4.51 28.71 -5.63
N VAL A 137 4.35 27.67 -6.43
CA VAL A 137 5.14 26.45 -6.37
C VAL A 137 5.73 26.13 -7.74
N TYR A 138 7.00 25.71 -7.75
CA TYR A 138 7.64 25.08 -8.90
C TYR A 138 8.28 23.77 -8.48
N ALA A 139 7.82 22.67 -9.05
CA ALA A 139 8.22 21.33 -8.65
C ALA A 139 8.76 20.58 -9.89
N MET A 140 9.88 19.88 -9.71
CA MET A 140 10.54 19.12 -10.78
C MET A 140 10.98 17.77 -10.24
N ASP A 141 10.98 16.77 -11.11
CA ASP A 141 11.63 15.48 -10.87
C ASP A 141 12.13 14.92 -12.21
N TYR A 142 13.27 14.23 -12.18
CA TYR A 142 13.84 13.57 -13.36
C TYR A 142 13.10 12.27 -13.70
N ASN A 143 12.58 11.57 -12.68
CA ASN A 143 11.90 10.30 -12.89
C ASN A 143 10.54 10.54 -13.60
N PRO A 144 10.31 9.96 -14.78
CA PRO A 144 9.09 10.21 -15.56
C PRO A 144 7.82 9.75 -14.83
N VAL A 145 7.89 8.67 -14.04
CA VAL A 145 6.77 8.20 -13.22
C VAL A 145 6.46 9.21 -12.11
N ALA A 146 7.49 9.71 -11.42
CA ALA A 146 7.33 10.74 -10.40
C ALA A 146 6.70 12.01 -10.99
N TYR A 147 7.18 12.43 -12.16
CA TYR A 147 6.68 13.61 -12.87
C TYR A 147 5.20 13.47 -13.23
N VAL A 148 4.78 12.32 -13.79
CA VAL A 148 3.36 12.08 -14.13
C VAL A 148 2.48 12.10 -12.87
N LEU A 149 2.92 11.44 -11.79
CA LEU A 149 2.19 11.45 -10.51
C LEU A 149 2.08 12.87 -9.93
N MET A 150 3.15 13.65 -10.01
CA MET A 150 3.17 15.04 -9.57
C MET A 150 2.17 15.90 -10.36
N LYS A 151 2.09 15.74 -11.68
CA LYS A 151 1.10 16.44 -12.51
C LYS A 151 -0.32 16.03 -12.11
N SER A 152 -0.54 14.75 -11.84
CA SER A 152 -1.83 14.23 -11.34
C SER A 152 -2.23 14.77 -9.97
N ILE A 153 -1.28 15.12 -9.10
CA ILE A 153 -1.56 15.66 -7.77
C ILE A 153 -1.70 17.19 -7.80
N LEU A 154 -0.83 17.90 -8.51
CA LEU A 154 -0.72 19.36 -8.42
C LEU A 154 -1.44 20.12 -9.55
N GLU A 155 -1.51 19.55 -10.76
CA GLU A 155 -1.97 20.27 -11.96
C GLU A 155 -3.32 19.78 -12.47
N TYR A 156 -3.49 18.47 -12.63
CA TYR A 156 -4.68 17.89 -13.26
C TYR A 156 -5.98 18.16 -12.50
N PRO A 157 -6.06 18.11 -11.15
CA PRO A 157 -7.29 18.41 -10.44
C PRO A 157 -7.75 19.86 -10.67
N LYS A 158 -6.81 20.80 -10.79
CA LYS A 158 -7.11 22.20 -11.10
C LYS A 158 -7.50 22.41 -12.57
N LYS A 159 -6.83 21.70 -13.48
CA LYS A 159 -7.06 21.81 -14.93
C LYS A 159 -8.35 21.13 -15.38
N TYR A 160 -8.72 20.03 -14.73
CA TYR A 160 -9.86 19.19 -15.05
C TYR A 160 -10.77 19.06 -13.82
N PRO A 161 -11.70 20.01 -13.59
CA PRO A 161 -12.54 20.03 -12.40
C PRO A 161 -13.44 18.80 -12.24
N GLN A 162 -13.73 18.09 -13.34
CA GLN A 162 -14.55 16.87 -13.38
C GLN A 162 -13.71 15.58 -13.26
N LEU A 163 -12.40 15.69 -13.00
CA LEU A 163 -11.51 14.53 -13.01
C LEU A 163 -11.91 13.48 -11.98
N ALA A 164 -12.42 13.90 -10.82
CA ALA A 164 -12.88 12.98 -9.78
C ALA A 164 -14.08 12.16 -10.27
N GLU A 165 -15.07 12.83 -10.87
CA GLU A 165 -16.26 12.23 -11.45
C GLU A 165 -15.91 11.32 -12.63
N ASP A 166 -14.98 11.75 -13.50
CA ASP A 166 -14.49 10.94 -14.62
C ASP A 166 -13.81 9.66 -14.14
N VAL A 167 -12.90 9.77 -13.15
CA VAL A 167 -12.24 8.60 -12.55
C VAL A 167 -13.24 7.65 -11.93
N GLU A 168 -14.25 8.15 -11.23
CA GLU A 168 -15.32 7.32 -10.68
C GLU A 168 -16.15 6.63 -11.78
N LYS A 169 -16.54 7.38 -12.81
CA LYS A 169 -17.32 6.88 -13.94
C LYS A 169 -16.58 5.77 -14.69
N TYR A 170 -15.36 6.06 -15.17
CA TYR A 170 -14.58 5.09 -15.94
C TYR A 170 -14.09 3.93 -15.06
N GLY A 171 -13.89 4.16 -13.76
CA GLY A 171 -13.63 3.09 -12.79
C GLY A 171 -14.80 2.12 -12.69
N LYS A 172 -16.04 2.60 -12.57
CA LYS A 172 -17.25 1.75 -12.59
C LYS A 172 -17.39 1.00 -13.90
N GLU A 173 -17.20 1.69 -15.02
CA GLU A 173 -17.27 1.08 -16.34
C GLU A 173 -16.23 -0.04 -16.53
N LEU A 174 -14.98 0.17 -16.08
CA LEU A 174 -13.94 -0.84 -16.11
C LEU A 174 -14.32 -2.07 -15.28
N ILE A 175 -14.86 -1.86 -14.07
CA ILE A 175 -15.33 -2.95 -13.21
C ILE A 175 -16.45 -3.73 -13.90
N GLU A 176 -17.45 -3.05 -14.47
CA GLU A 176 -18.57 -3.69 -15.17
C GLU A 176 -18.11 -4.51 -16.38
N ARG A 177 -17.21 -3.97 -17.20
CA ARG A 177 -16.62 -4.67 -18.35
C ARG A 177 -15.82 -5.89 -17.90
N THR A 178 -15.00 -5.74 -16.86
CA THR A 178 -14.19 -6.83 -16.29
C THR A 178 -15.08 -7.96 -15.76
N GLU A 179 -16.14 -7.61 -15.02
CA GLU A 179 -17.10 -8.59 -14.49
C GLU A 179 -17.84 -9.33 -15.61
N LYS A 180 -18.25 -8.61 -16.67
CA LYS A 180 -18.92 -9.22 -17.82
C LYS A 180 -18.02 -10.21 -18.56
N GLU A 181 -16.74 -9.87 -18.73
CA GLU A 181 -15.79 -10.70 -19.46
C GLU A 181 -15.28 -11.87 -18.63
N LEU A 182 -14.79 -11.59 -17.41
CA LEU A 182 -14.03 -12.53 -16.60
C LEU A 182 -14.80 -13.08 -15.40
N GLY A 183 -15.89 -12.42 -14.98
CA GLY A 183 -16.62 -12.76 -13.75
C GLY A 183 -17.11 -14.21 -13.71
N ARG A 184 -17.40 -14.82 -14.87
CA ARG A 184 -17.77 -16.25 -14.96
C ARG A 184 -16.73 -17.20 -14.37
N PHE A 185 -15.44 -16.86 -14.42
CA PHE A 185 -14.35 -17.68 -13.86
C PHE A 185 -14.23 -17.56 -12.34
N TYR A 186 -14.97 -16.64 -11.72
CA TYR A 186 -14.98 -16.42 -10.28
C TYR A 186 -16.33 -16.77 -9.65
N LYS A 187 -17.33 -17.15 -10.47
CA LYS A 187 -18.63 -17.60 -10.00
C LYS A 187 -18.47 -18.96 -9.34
N ARG A 188 -19.05 -19.09 -8.15
CA ARG A 188 -19.03 -20.34 -7.42
C ARG A 188 -20.33 -20.55 -6.67
N GLU A 189 -20.70 -21.80 -6.51
CA GLU A 189 -21.75 -22.22 -5.59
C GLU A 189 -21.32 -21.93 -4.15
N GLY A 190 -22.26 -21.43 -3.34
CA GLY A 190 -22.00 -21.08 -1.95
C GLY A 190 -21.58 -19.62 -1.75
N ARG A 191 -20.46 -19.40 -1.04
CA ARG A 191 -20.00 -18.06 -0.63
C ARG A 191 -19.13 -17.42 -1.69
N GLU A 192 -19.26 -16.11 -1.86
CA GLU A 192 -18.42 -15.31 -2.77
C GLU A 192 -16.94 -15.48 -2.41
N ALA A 193 -16.12 -15.91 -3.38
CA ALA A 193 -14.68 -15.96 -3.24
C ALA A 193 -14.09 -14.54 -3.27
N LEU A 194 -13.15 -14.28 -2.37
CA LEU A 194 -12.39 -13.03 -2.28
C LEU A 194 -10.97 -13.23 -2.79
N ASP A 195 -10.34 -14.34 -2.42
CA ASP A 195 -8.96 -14.64 -2.75
C ASP A 195 -8.79 -16.16 -2.96
N TYR A 196 -7.92 -16.55 -3.88
CA TYR A 196 -7.57 -17.96 -4.15
C TYR A 196 -6.11 -18.20 -3.76
N ILE A 197 -5.87 -19.16 -2.88
CA ILE A 197 -4.54 -19.43 -2.34
C ILE A 197 -3.95 -20.64 -3.05
N TRP A 198 -2.93 -20.36 -3.87
CA TRP A 198 -2.19 -21.37 -4.62
C TRP A 198 -0.80 -21.56 -4.03
N CYS A 199 -0.26 -22.77 -4.16
CA CYS A 199 1.14 -23.06 -3.89
C CYS A 199 1.78 -23.81 -5.06
N TRP A 200 3.08 -23.56 -5.28
CA TRP A 200 3.88 -24.40 -6.16
C TRP A 200 4.08 -25.76 -5.51
N CYS A 201 4.14 -26.81 -6.33
CA CYS A 201 4.39 -28.16 -5.88
C CYS A 201 5.66 -28.69 -6.54
N ILE A 202 6.51 -29.35 -5.74
CA ILE A 202 7.70 -30.05 -6.25
C ILE A 202 7.65 -31.53 -5.95
N ARG A 203 8.47 -32.32 -6.65
CA ARG A 203 8.72 -33.72 -6.28
C ARG A 203 9.96 -33.83 -5.40
N CYS A 204 9.85 -34.56 -4.29
CA CYS A 204 10.99 -34.91 -3.46
C CYS A 204 11.96 -35.79 -4.28
N PRO A 205 13.25 -35.41 -4.44
CA PRO A 205 14.22 -36.22 -5.18
C PRO A 205 14.56 -37.54 -4.48
N TYR A 206 14.25 -37.66 -3.19
CA TYR A 206 14.62 -38.82 -2.38
C TYR A 206 13.52 -39.88 -2.33
N CYS A 207 12.26 -39.47 -2.16
CA CYS A 207 11.13 -40.39 -1.98
C CYS A 207 9.99 -40.20 -3.00
N GLY A 208 10.11 -39.24 -3.93
CA GLY A 208 9.10 -38.98 -4.96
C GLY A 208 7.81 -38.29 -4.48
N GLN A 209 7.68 -38.01 -3.18
CA GLN A 209 6.52 -37.33 -2.60
C GLN A 209 6.30 -35.96 -3.25
N ARG A 210 5.06 -35.64 -3.65
CA ARG A 210 4.67 -34.28 -4.07
C ARG A 210 4.55 -33.39 -2.84
N ILE A 211 5.27 -32.28 -2.82
CA ILE A 211 5.38 -31.36 -1.69
C ILE A 211 4.83 -30.00 -2.11
N PRO A 212 3.75 -29.49 -1.49
CA PRO A 212 3.32 -28.12 -1.65
C PRO A 212 4.32 -27.20 -0.95
N LEU A 213 4.74 -26.10 -1.57
CA LEU A 213 5.72 -25.16 -1.03
C LEU A 213 5.03 -24.00 -0.32
N THR A 214 5.17 -23.94 1.00
CA THR A 214 4.65 -22.85 1.83
C THR A 214 5.64 -22.53 2.95
N ASN A 215 5.70 -21.25 3.35
CA ASN A 215 6.60 -20.74 4.39
C ASN A 215 5.97 -20.64 5.78
N GLN A 216 4.67 -20.91 5.87
CA GLN A 216 3.88 -21.03 7.09
C GLN A 216 2.61 -21.85 6.77
N MET A 217 1.86 -22.25 7.79
CA MET A 217 0.56 -22.91 7.64
C MET A 217 -0.62 -22.00 7.97
N TRP A 218 -0.36 -20.75 8.38
CA TRP A 218 -1.40 -19.78 8.75
C TRP A 218 -2.21 -19.26 7.57
N LEU A 219 -3.53 -19.21 7.75
CA LEU A 219 -4.49 -18.43 6.95
C LEU A 219 -4.91 -17.16 7.71
N ASP A 220 -5.18 -17.32 9.01
CA ASP A 220 -5.40 -16.22 9.95
C ASP A 220 -4.70 -16.56 11.27
N LYS A 221 -3.62 -15.84 11.59
CA LYS A 221 -2.84 -16.07 12.81
C LYS A 221 -3.56 -15.63 14.08
N ASN A 222 -4.46 -14.65 13.99
CA ASN A 222 -5.18 -14.12 15.16
C ASN A 222 -6.26 -15.11 15.60
N GLU A 223 -7.03 -15.64 14.65
CA GLU A 223 -8.05 -16.67 14.87
C GLU A 223 -7.47 -18.10 14.92
N LYS A 224 -6.15 -18.22 14.73
CA LYS A 224 -5.39 -19.47 14.68
C LYS A 224 -5.92 -20.47 13.65
N ILE A 225 -6.41 -19.98 12.51
CA ILE A 225 -6.90 -20.81 11.41
C ILE A 225 -5.76 -21.00 10.40
N GLY A 226 -5.59 -22.23 9.92
CA GLY A 226 -4.59 -22.54 8.91
C GLY A 226 -4.93 -23.80 8.10
N TYR A 227 -4.10 -24.08 7.11
CA TYR A 227 -4.16 -25.34 6.35
C TYR A 227 -3.13 -26.33 6.87
N TRP A 228 -3.47 -27.62 6.80
CA TRP A 228 -2.59 -28.71 7.20
C TRP A 228 -2.52 -29.76 6.10
N PHE A 229 -1.30 -30.24 5.81
CA PHE A 229 -1.08 -31.25 4.78
C PHE A 229 -0.99 -32.66 5.35
N ARG A 230 -1.48 -33.63 4.58
CA ARG A 230 -1.26 -35.06 4.83
C ARG A 230 -0.75 -35.72 3.56
N PHE A 231 0.50 -36.16 3.57
CA PHE A 231 1.15 -36.82 2.44
C PHE A 231 0.71 -38.29 2.37
N ARG A 232 0.18 -38.70 1.22
CA ARG A 232 -0.33 -40.05 0.96
C ARG A 232 -0.17 -40.42 -0.49
N ASN A 233 0.26 -41.66 -0.77
CA ASN A 233 0.37 -42.22 -2.12
C ASN A 233 1.16 -41.32 -3.11
N GLY A 234 2.19 -40.62 -2.63
CA GLY A 234 2.97 -39.69 -3.44
C GLY A 234 2.26 -38.36 -3.76
N GLY A 235 1.05 -38.14 -3.27
CA GLY A 235 0.28 -36.89 -3.30
C GLY A 235 -0.02 -36.37 -1.89
N PHE A 236 -0.95 -35.44 -1.76
CA PHE A 236 -1.34 -34.92 -0.45
C PHE A 236 -2.81 -34.50 -0.39
N GLU A 237 -3.35 -34.53 0.81
CA GLU A 237 -4.65 -33.97 1.18
C GLU A 237 -4.43 -32.66 1.95
N VAL A 238 -5.38 -31.72 1.84
CA VAL A 238 -5.39 -30.43 2.55
C VAL A 238 -6.57 -30.40 3.50
N GLU A 239 -6.35 -29.93 4.72
CA GLU A 239 -7.38 -29.73 5.75
C GLU A 239 -7.29 -28.30 6.27
N ILE A 240 -8.41 -27.57 6.35
CA ILE A 240 -8.46 -26.27 7.04
C ILE A 240 -8.96 -26.51 8.46
N ARG A 241 -8.18 -26.07 9.46
CA ARG A 241 -8.48 -26.30 10.86
C ARG A 241 -7.85 -25.24 11.78
N GLN A 242 -8.19 -25.30 13.06
CA GLN A 242 -7.46 -24.56 14.08
C GLN A 242 -6.08 -25.20 14.30
N LEU A 243 -5.05 -24.37 14.37
CA LEU A 243 -3.67 -24.78 14.58
C LEU A 243 -3.13 -24.24 15.90
N SER A 244 -2.26 -25.02 16.54
CA SER A 244 -1.36 -24.51 17.56
C SER A 244 -0.30 -23.58 16.96
N ASN A 245 0.38 -22.80 17.80
CA ASN A 245 1.45 -21.92 17.32
C ASN A 245 2.58 -22.70 16.62
N GLU A 246 2.92 -23.88 17.16
CA GLU A 246 3.95 -24.76 16.58
C GLU A 246 3.52 -25.29 15.21
N GLU A 247 2.28 -25.76 15.07
CA GLU A 247 1.75 -26.24 13.79
C GLU A 247 1.70 -25.13 12.74
N GLY A 248 1.24 -23.94 13.12
CA GLY A 248 1.09 -22.83 12.20
C GLY A 248 2.41 -22.25 11.69
N ASP A 249 3.48 -22.32 12.50
CA ASP A 249 4.82 -21.88 12.13
C ASP A 249 5.63 -22.96 11.38
N LYS A 250 5.06 -24.16 11.14
CA LYS A 250 5.66 -25.15 10.23
C LYS A 250 5.68 -24.65 8.79
N PHE A 251 6.59 -25.20 8.01
CA PHE A 251 6.80 -24.85 6.61
C PHE A 251 7.28 -26.06 5.82
N THR A 252 7.11 -26.01 4.52
CA THR A 252 7.74 -26.92 3.56
C THR A 252 8.78 -26.20 2.70
N GLN A 253 8.81 -24.87 2.75
CA GLN A 253 9.80 -24.02 2.08
C GLN A 253 10.16 -22.82 2.96
N LYS A 254 11.45 -22.59 3.19
CA LYS A 254 11.93 -21.39 3.90
C LYS A 254 13.37 -21.10 3.50
N GLU A 255 13.77 -19.83 3.48
CA GLU A 255 15.18 -19.42 3.32
C GLU A 255 15.90 -20.08 2.12
N GLY A 256 15.18 -20.30 1.03
CA GLY A 256 15.74 -20.85 -0.21
C GLY A 256 15.86 -22.37 -0.28
N TYR A 257 15.39 -23.14 0.71
CA TYR A 257 15.30 -24.59 0.60
C TYR A 257 13.88 -25.09 0.85
N ALA A 258 13.63 -26.35 0.48
CA ALA A 258 12.40 -27.05 0.78
C ALA A 258 12.64 -28.26 1.70
N VAL A 259 11.61 -28.75 2.38
CA VAL A 259 11.70 -29.92 3.26
C VAL A 259 10.52 -30.85 2.97
N CYS A 260 10.82 -32.15 2.86
CA CYS A 260 9.80 -33.18 2.84
C CYS A 260 9.31 -33.46 4.28
N GLU A 261 8.50 -32.55 4.83
CA GLU A 261 8.17 -32.48 6.27
C GLU A 261 7.62 -33.78 6.87
N LYS A 262 8.27 -34.29 7.93
CA LYS A 262 7.94 -35.57 8.56
C LYS A 262 6.57 -35.56 9.23
N SER A 263 6.17 -34.45 9.83
CA SER A 263 4.84 -34.35 10.48
C SER A 263 3.67 -34.45 9.49
N PHE A 264 3.93 -34.23 8.19
CA PHE A 264 2.94 -34.47 7.13
C PHE A 264 3.02 -35.90 6.56
N GLY A 265 3.98 -36.73 6.98
CA GLY A 265 4.23 -38.06 6.40
C GLY A 265 5.37 -38.10 5.37
N GLY A 266 6.18 -37.04 5.29
CA GLY A 266 7.36 -36.98 4.42
C GLY A 266 8.58 -37.72 4.98
N CYS A 267 9.64 -37.83 4.16
CA CYS A 267 10.88 -38.51 4.55
C CYS A 267 11.79 -37.66 5.45
N GLY A 268 11.53 -36.36 5.56
CA GLY A 268 12.29 -35.39 6.35
C GLY A 268 13.56 -34.85 5.73
N ASN A 269 13.84 -35.19 4.46
CA ASN A 269 15.02 -34.68 3.78
C ASN A 269 14.81 -33.22 3.35
N THR A 270 15.89 -32.44 3.48
CA THR A 270 16.02 -31.12 2.90
C THR A 270 16.28 -31.22 1.41
N ILE A 271 15.65 -30.36 0.62
CA ILE A 271 15.72 -30.28 -0.84
C ILE A 271 16.36 -28.95 -1.19
N SER A 272 17.42 -29.00 -2.02
CA SER A 272 18.20 -27.83 -2.39
C SER A 272 17.42 -26.83 -3.24
N TYR A 273 17.87 -25.57 -3.23
CA TYR A 273 17.31 -24.50 -4.05
C TYR A 273 17.33 -24.85 -5.55
N GLU A 274 18.45 -25.41 -6.03
CA GLU A 274 18.66 -25.75 -7.43
C GLU A 274 17.69 -26.84 -7.89
N HIS A 275 17.45 -27.84 -7.04
CA HIS A 275 16.47 -28.88 -7.36
C HIS A 275 15.06 -28.29 -7.39
N MET A 276 14.67 -27.54 -6.35
CA MET A 276 13.35 -26.93 -6.23
C MET A 276 13.04 -26.01 -7.43
N THR A 277 13.94 -25.09 -7.76
CA THR A 277 13.76 -24.15 -8.87
C THR A 277 13.69 -24.84 -10.23
N ARG A 278 14.56 -25.83 -10.47
CA ARG A 278 14.52 -26.64 -11.70
C ARG A 278 13.20 -27.41 -11.83
N ASP A 279 12.73 -28.02 -10.75
CA ASP A 279 11.48 -28.80 -10.75
C ASP A 279 10.26 -27.91 -11.01
N ILE A 280 10.20 -26.73 -10.37
CA ILE A 280 9.17 -25.70 -10.64
C ILE A 280 9.17 -25.31 -12.11
N ALA A 281 10.34 -24.99 -12.68
CA ALA A 281 10.45 -24.53 -14.07
C ALA A 281 9.99 -25.60 -15.09
N GLN A 282 10.30 -26.88 -14.82
CA GLN A 282 10.00 -28.00 -15.70
C GLN A 282 8.56 -28.49 -15.56
N ARG A 283 8.11 -28.77 -14.34
CA ARG A 283 6.79 -29.35 -14.08
C ARG A 283 5.68 -28.31 -14.07
N ARG A 284 5.99 -27.08 -13.63
CA ARG A 284 5.03 -25.99 -13.41
C ARG A 284 3.80 -26.45 -12.61
N ASP A 285 4.03 -27.38 -11.68
CA ASP A 285 3.00 -28.05 -10.89
C ASP A 285 2.56 -27.12 -9.75
N LYS A 286 1.25 -26.92 -9.60
CA LYS A 286 0.66 -26.01 -8.62
C LYS A 286 -0.64 -26.61 -8.08
N GLU A 287 -0.99 -26.22 -6.87
CA GLU A 287 -2.19 -26.69 -6.19
C GLU A 287 -2.97 -25.49 -5.64
N LEU A 288 -4.28 -25.47 -5.87
CA LEU A 288 -5.19 -24.59 -5.15
C LEU A 288 -5.48 -25.25 -3.80
N ILE A 289 -5.10 -24.59 -2.70
CA ILE A 289 -5.14 -25.19 -1.36
C ILE A 289 -6.22 -24.59 -0.45
N ALA A 290 -6.65 -23.36 -0.72
CA ALA A 290 -7.73 -22.72 0.03
C ALA A 290 -8.38 -21.62 -0.80
N VAL A 291 -9.64 -21.34 -0.50
CA VAL A 291 -10.39 -20.19 -1.01
C VAL A 291 -10.78 -19.33 0.18
N VAL A 292 -10.43 -18.04 0.11
CA VAL A 292 -10.88 -17.05 1.07
C VAL A 292 -12.25 -16.56 0.63
N VAL A 293 -13.23 -16.59 1.51
CA VAL A 293 -14.63 -16.32 1.17
C VAL A 293 -15.21 -15.21 2.02
N ARG A 294 -16.18 -14.49 1.48
CA ARG A 294 -16.90 -13.45 2.22
C ARG A 294 -17.83 -14.08 3.25
N ASN A 295 -17.79 -13.56 4.47
CA ASN A 295 -18.73 -13.89 5.55
C ASN A 295 -19.40 -12.60 6.06
N LYS A 296 -20.54 -12.71 6.76
CA LYS A 296 -21.33 -11.57 7.27
C LYS A 296 -20.53 -10.55 8.07
N ARG A 297 -19.44 -10.98 8.72
CA ARG A 297 -18.59 -10.14 9.59
C ARG A 297 -17.13 -10.03 9.12
N GLY A 298 -16.81 -10.46 7.90
CA GLY A 298 -15.43 -10.41 7.40
C GLY A 298 -15.13 -11.48 6.37
N LYS A 299 -14.05 -12.22 6.61
CA LYS A 299 -13.59 -13.31 5.74
C LYS A 299 -13.66 -14.64 6.48
N ASP A 300 -13.72 -15.73 5.73
CA ASP A 300 -13.61 -17.10 6.22
C ASP A 300 -12.84 -17.92 5.17
N PHE A 301 -12.58 -19.20 5.44
CA PHE A 301 -11.75 -20.04 4.59
C PHE A 301 -12.43 -21.37 4.28
N GLU A 302 -12.35 -21.80 3.03
CA GLU A 302 -12.91 -23.06 2.56
C GLU A 302 -11.89 -23.84 1.74
N LEU A 303 -12.06 -25.16 1.73
CA LEU A 303 -11.36 -25.99 0.77
C LEU A 303 -11.90 -25.69 -0.64
N PRO A 304 -11.04 -25.70 -1.65
CA PRO A 304 -11.47 -25.44 -3.03
C PRO A 304 -12.43 -26.51 -3.52
N SER A 305 -13.52 -26.08 -4.15
CA SER A 305 -14.48 -26.98 -4.78
C SER A 305 -13.98 -27.45 -6.15
N GLU A 306 -14.64 -28.48 -6.70
CA GLU A 306 -14.41 -28.89 -8.10
C GLU A 306 -14.79 -27.79 -9.08
N GLU A 307 -15.76 -26.93 -8.74
CA GLU A 307 -16.11 -25.77 -9.55
C GLU A 307 -14.98 -24.74 -9.59
N ASP A 308 -14.35 -24.45 -8.44
CA ASP A 308 -13.19 -23.53 -8.39
C ASP A 308 -12.04 -24.01 -9.30
N ARG A 309 -11.79 -25.33 -9.31
CA ARG A 309 -10.76 -25.95 -10.16
C ARG A 309 -11.13 -25.86 -11.63
N ARG A 310 -12.37 -26.23 -11.98
CA ARG A 310 -12.89 -26.13 -13.35
C ARG A 310 -12.84 -24.71 -13.87
N ASN A 311 -13.25 -23.73 -13.07
CA ASN A 311 -13.24 -22.33 -13.46
C ASN A 311 -11.83 -21.82 -13.77
N PHE A 312 -10.83 -22.25 -12.98
CA PHE A 312 -9.43 -21.94 -13.27
C PHE A 312 -8.98 -22.57 -14.61
N GLU A 313 -9.34 -23.82 -14.87
CA GLU A 313 -9.02 -24.48 -16.14
C GLU A 313 -9.66 -23.77 -17.34
N GLU A 314 -10.92 -23.35 -17.20
CA GLU A 314 -11.63 -22.55 -18.21
C GLU A 314 -10.98 -21.19 -18.43
N ALA A 315 -10.53 -20.51 -17.36
CA ALA A 315 -9.81 -19.24 -17.46
C ALA A 315 -8.47 -19.40 -18.18
N ALA A 316 -7.72 -20.46 -17.85
CA ALA A 316 -6.45 -20.77 -18.50
C ALA A 316 -6.64 -21.10 -19.99
N LYS A 317 -7.72 -21.81 -20.32
CA LYS A 317 -8.10 -22.09 -21.70
C LYS A 317 -8.47 -20.82 -22.46
N TYR A 318 -9.30 -19.96 -21.87
CA TYR A 318 -9.67 -18.66 -22.45
C TYR A 318 -8.44 -17.79 -22.75
N LEU A 319 -7.52 -17.67 -21.79
CA LEU A 319 -6.27 -16.93 -21.99
C LEU A 319 -5.46 -17.50 -23.17
N LYS A 320 -5.35 -18.82 -23.27
CA LYS A 320 -4.59 -19.48 -24.34
C LYS A 320 -5.25 -19.30 -25.72
N GLU A 321 -6.57 -19.41 -25.79
CA GLU A 321 -7.33 -19.29 -27.05
C GLU A 321 -7.34 -17.86 -27.60
N ASN A 322 -7.22 -16.86 -26.73
CA ASN A 322 -7.22 -15.44 -27.12
C ASN A 322 -5.82 -14.80 -27.09
N TRP A 323 -4.77 -15.58 -26.82
CA TRP A 323 -3.40 -15.07 -26.63
C TRP A 323 -2.91 -14.23 -27.80
N ASP A 324 -3.08 -14.74 -29.03
CA ASP A 324 -2.62 -14.04 -30.23
C ASP A 324 -3.42 -12.74 -30.48
N SER A 325 -4.73 -12.74 -30.22
CA SER A 325 -5.57 -11.54 -30.29
C SER A 325 -5.10 -10.49 -29.27
N PHE A 326 -4.80 -10.91 -28.04
CA PHE A 326 -4.30 -10.00 -27.02
C PHE A 326 -2.92 -9.43 -27.35
N LEU A 327 -2.07 -10.20 -28.06
CA LEU A 327 -0.80 -9.68 -28.58
C LEU A 327 -1.02 -8.67 -29.72
N GLU A 328 -1.92 -8.95 -30.66
CA GLU A 328 -2.26 -8.04 -31.77
C GLU A 328 -2.85 -6.71 -31.27
N GLU A 329 -3.61 -6.76 -30.16
CA GLU A 329 -4.19 -5.59 -29.50
C GLU A 329 -3.23 -4.88 -28.52
N ASP A 330 -1.96 -5.32 -28.42
CA ASP A 330 -0.95 -4.76 -27.50
C ASP A 330 -1.37 -4.80 -26.01
N LEU A 331 -2.15 -5.82 -25.64
CA LEU A 331 -2.63 -6.04 -24.26
C LEU A 331 -1.69 -6.90 -23.43
N ILE A 332 -0.77 -7.63 -24.07
CA ILE A 332 0.26 -8.44 -23.40
C ILE A 332 1.60 -7.72 -23.52
N PRO A 333 2.25 -7.35 -22.41
CA PRO A 333 3.60 -6.78 -22.46
C PRO A 333 4.58 -7.82 -23.00
N THR A 334 5.24 -7.50 -24.11
CA THR A 334 6.27 -8.35 -24.74
C THR A 334 7.70 -7.90 -24.43
N GLU A 335 7.85 -6.85 -23.62
CA GLU A 335 9.14 -6.26 -23.21
C GLU A 335 9.82 -7.00 -22.04
#